data_AF-A0A0M2HL22-F1
#
_entry.id   AF-A0A0M2HL22-F1
#
_cell.length_a   1.000
_cell.length_b   1.000
_cell.length_c   1.000
_cell.angle_alpha   90.00
_cell.angle_beta   90.00
_cell.angle_gamma   90.00
#
_symmetry.space_group_name_H-M   'P 1'
#
loop_
_entity.id
_entity.type
_entity.pdbx_description
1 polymer ?
#
loop_
_entity_poly.entity_id
_entity_poly.type
_entity_poly.pdbx_seq_one_letter_code
_entity_poly.pdbx_strand_id
1 'polypeptide(L)'
;MTERRTKRRYAHELYPHGGEHEVRPLAVEVPYLYARALGLEIRGTGWFTVEPRTVAGDRTWHLIDARHRAFNADALLQGLSGQEAWEWAESRALEESGELVWERALLYGVDPDALKPYPCGPEPDRHEHLSPRDARGAATVTVVWIKESECEECTEPVEVPDDAA
;
A
#
# COMPACT_ATOMS: atom_id res chain seq x y z
N MET A 1 29.95 -5.01 2.34
CA MET A 1 28.60 -5.59 2.48
C MET A 1 27.86 -5.31 1.19
N THR A 2 27.26 -6.32 0.58
CA THR A 2 26.37 -6.12 -0.58
C THR A 2 25.19 -5.27 -0.13
N GLU A 3 24.86 -4.22 -0.89
CA GLU A 3 23.69 -3.39 -0.63
C GLU A 3 22.43 -4.27 -0.69
N ARG A 4 21.49 -4.05 0.25
CA ARG A 4 20.24 -4.82 0.34
C ARG A 4 19.06 -3.87 0.36
N ARG A 5 17.92 -4.32 -0.18
CA ARG A 5 16.64 -3.60 -0.16
C ARG A 5 15.54 -4.51 0.36
N THR A 6 14.43 -3.97 0.88
CA THR A 6 13.27 -4.79 1.29
C THR A 6 12.70 -5.56 0.10
N LYS A 7 12.05 -6.71 0.30
CA LYS A 7 11.35 -7.44 -0.78
C LYS A 7 10.05 -6.73 -1.16
N ARG A 8 9.33 -6.23 -0.16
CA ARG A 8 8.19 -5.34 -0.38
C ARG A 8 8.65 -4.01 -0.96
N ARG A 9 7.80 -3.45 -1.81
CA ARG A 9 8.06 -2.24 -2.61
C ARG A 9 6.99 -1.19 -2.31
N TYR A 10 7.35 0.08 -2.39
CA TYR A 10 6.37 1.15 -2.33
C TYR A 10 5.44 1.07 -3.53
N ALA A 11 4.20 1.55 -3.36
CA ALA A 11 3.19 1.43 -4.40
C ALA A 11 3.63 2.07 -5.73
N HIS A 12 4.35 3.19 -5.72
CA HIS A 12 4.84 3.84 -6.94
C HIS A 12 5.94 3.07 -7.67
N GLU A 13 6.62 2.13 -7.00
CA GLU A 13 7.65 1.27 -7.64
C GLU A 13 7.00 0.12 -8.41
N LEU A 14 5.86 -0.39 -7.93
CA LEU A 14 5.11 -1.48 -8.58
C LEU A 14 4.05 -0.96 -9.57
N TYR A 15 3.43 0.17 -9.24
CA TYR A 15 2.37 0.82 -9.98
C TYR A 15 2.76 2.29 -10.19
N PRO A 16 3.41 2.63 -11.32
CA PRO A 16 3.90 3.98 -11.55
C PRO A 16 2.76 5.01 -11.63
N HIS A 17 2.94 6.14 -10.96
CA HIS A 17 2.07 7.32 -11.12
C HIS A 17 2.16 7.84 -12.56
N GLY A 18 1.05 8.35 -13.10
CA GLY A 18 1.03 8.94 -14.42
C GLY A 18 1.88 10.20 -14.52
N GLY A 19 2.29 10.61 -15.71
CA GLY A 19 2.86 11.92 -15.92
C GLY A 19 1.90 13.04 -15.49
N GLU A 20 2.44 14.24 -15.28
CA GLU A 20 1.60 15.42 -15.07
C GLU A 20 0.66 15.62 -16.28
N HIS A 21 -0.64 15.76 -16.00
CA HIS A 21 -1.71 15.84 -17.02
C HIS A 21 -1.87 14.60 -17.92
N GLU A 22 -1.24 13.48 -17.60
CA GLU A 22 -1.43 12.24 -18.37
C GLU A 22 -2.87 11.72 -18.20
N VAL A 23 -3.53 11.43 -19.32
CA VAL A 23 -4.82 10.75 -19.34
C VAL A 23 -4.56 9.26 -19.56
N ARG A 24 -4.94 8.43 -18.59
CA ARG A 24 -4.77 6.96 -18.67
C ARG A 24 -6.12 6.25 -18.61
N PRO A 25 -6.25 5.06 -19.22
CA PRO A 25 -7.43 4.23 -19.04
C PRO A 25 -7.68 3.91 -17.57
N LEU A 26 -8.95 3.91 -17.14
CA LEU A 26 -9.31 3.55 -15.76
C LEU A 26 -8.83 2.13 -15.38
N ALA A 27 -8.76 1.21 -16.34
CA ALA A 27 -8.21 -0.13 -16.12
C ALA A 27 -6.73 -0.14 -15.70
N VAL A 28 -5.99 0.93 -15.99
CA VAL A 28 -4.60 1.14 -15.55
C VAL A 28 -4.57 1.96 -14.24
N GLU A 29 -5.43 2.97 -14.15
CA GLU A 29 -5.45 3.91 -13.02
C GLU A 29 -6.01 3.29 -11.73
N VAL A 30 -7.04 2.44 -11.82
CA VAL A 30 -7.70 1.84 -10.66
C VAL A 30 -6.75 0.93 -9.84
N PRO A 31 -5.99 -0.01 -10.44
CA PRO A 31 -4.96 -0.75 -9.72
C PRO A 31 -3.94 0.17 -9.02
N TYR A 32 -3.48 1.22 -9.72
CA TYR A 32 -2.58 2.21 -9.15
C TYR A 32 -3.17 2.90 -7.90
N LEU A 33 -4.42 3.36 -7.98
CA LEU A 33 -5.08 4.05 -6.88
C LEU A 33 -5.29 3.13 -5.67
N TYR A 34 -5.65 1.86 -5.88
CA TYR A 34 -5.73 0.87 -4.81
C TYR A 34 -4.38 0.58 -4.18
N ALA A 35 -3.33 0.37 -4.98
CA ALA A 35 -1.98 0.18 -4.48
C ALA A 35 -1.52 1.39 -3.67
N ARG A 36 -1.82 2.61 -4.12
CA ARG A 36 -1.52 3.84 -3.38
C ARG A 36 -2.28 3.92 -2.06
N ALA A 37 -3.57 3.58 -2.05
CA ALA A 37 -4.39 3.59 -0.85
C ALA A 37 -3.86 2.61 0.21
N LEU A 38 -3.50 1.39 -0.21
CA LEU A 38 -2.85 0.39 0.65
C LEU A 38 -1.47 0.86 1.13
N GLY A 39 -0.66 1.45 0.24
CA GLY A 39 0.64 2.00 0.61
C GLY A 39 0.54 3.17 1.60
N LEU A 40 -0.57 3.91 1.64
CA LEU A 40 -0.78 5.00 2.60
C LEU A 40 -1.28 4.53 3.97
N GLU A 41 -1.46 3.23 4.16
CA GLU A 41 -1.80 2.67 5.47
C GLU A 41 -0.75 3.09 6.51
N ILE A 42 -1.24 3.57 7.65
CA ILE A 42 -0.36 4.06 8.73
C ILE A 42 0.03 2.93 9.67
N ARG A 43 -0.77 1.86 9.76
CA ARG A 43 -0.41 0.66 10.51
C ARG A 43 0.89 0.06 9.97
N GLY A 44 1.73 -0.45 10.88
CA GLY A 44 3.06 -0.96 10.52
C GLY A 44 4.12 0.11 10.27
N THR A 45 3.82 1.39 10.54
CA THR A 45 4.78 2.50 10.47
C THR A 45 5.04 3.13 11.85
N GLY A 46 6.00 4.06 11.94
CA GLY A 46 6.30 4.84 13.15
C GLY A 46 5.27 5.93 13.50
N TRP A 47 4.03 5.83 13.02
CA TRP A 47 3.03 6.90 13.14
C TRP A 47 2.60 7.20 14.59
N PHE A 48 2.86 6.31 15.55
CA PHE A 48 2.66 6.56 16.98
C PHE A 48 3.75 7.46 17.59
N THR A 49 4.94 7.47 16.99
CA THR A 49 6.13 8.16 17.53
C THR A 49 6.60 9.31 16.65
N VAL A 50 5.94 9.56 15.52
CA VAL A 50 6.25 10.70 14.65
C VAL A 50 5.95 12.02 15.34
N GLU A 51 6.91 12.95 15.25
CA GLU A 51 6.76 14.34 15.64
C GLU A 51 7.14 15.29 14.48
N PRO A 52 6.42 16.41 14.28
CA PRO A 52 5.22 16.81 15.03
C PRO A 52 4.03 15.87 14.76
N ARG A 53 3.15 15.66 15.76
CA ARG A 53 1.93 14.83 15.61
C ARG A 53 1.05 15.19 14.41
N THR A 54 1.12 16.42 13.91
CA THR A 54 0.41 16.87 12.70
C THR A 54 0.77 16.02 11.47
N VAL A 55 1.98 15.47 11.38
CA VAL A 55 2.41 14.59 10.28
C VAL A 55 1.56 13.32 10.21
N ALA A 56 1.20 12.75 11.36
CA ALA A 56 0.30 11.59 11.39
C ALA A 56 -1.12 12.00 10.95
N GLY A 57 -1.60 13.18 11.37
CA GLY A 57 -2.89 13.72 10.93
C GLY A 57 -2.95 13.93 9.41
N ASP A 58 -1.94 14.57 8.83
CA ASP A 58 -1.84 14.81 7.38
C ASP A 58 -1.77 13.48 6.61
N ARG A 59 -1.06 12.48 7.15
CA ARG A 59 -1.00 11.14 6.55
C ARG A 59 -2.36 10.44 6.56
N THR A 60 -3.11 10.54 7.66
CA THR A 60 -4.48 10.02 7.74
C THR A 60 -5.39 10.68 6.72
N TRP A 61 -5.28 12.00 6.52
CA TRP A 61 -6.04 12.69 5.47
C TRP A 61 -5.69 12.20 4.07
N HIS A 62 -4.39 12.00 3.78
CA HIS A 62 -3.97 11.43 2.50
C HIS A 62 -4.50 10.01 2.29
N LEU A 63 -4.55 9.18 3.34
CA LEU A 63 -5.12 7.83 3.27
C LEU A 63 -6.61 7.89 2.92
N ILE A 64 -7.39 8.71 3.63
CA ILE A 64 -8.83 8.88 3.39
C ILE A 64 -9.09 9.35 1.95
N ASP A 65 -8.40 10.39 1.50
CA ASP A 65 -8.52 10.92 0.14
C ASP A 65 -8.14 9.87 -0.92
N ALA A 66 -7.06 9.11 -0.71
CA ALA A 66 -6.64 8.05 -1.64
C ALA A 66 -7.69 6.93 -1.73
N ARG A 67 -8.28 6.50 -0.61
CA ARG A 67 -9.36 5.50 -0.59
C ARG A 67 -10.59 6.01 -1.34
N HIS A 68 -11.02 7.25 -1.07
CA HIS A 68 -12.15 7.87 -1.76
C HIS A 68 -11.91 7.91 -3.27
N ARG A 69 -10.71 8.32 -3.71
CA ARG A 69 -10.36 8.37 -5.13
C ARG A 69 -10.38 6.99 -5.77
N ALA A 70 -9.82 5.98 -5.11
CA ALA A 70 -9.83 4.60 -5.59
C ALA A 70 -11.25 4.08 -5.80
N PHE A 71 -12.14 4.25 -4.81
CA PHE A 71 -13.54 3.81 -4.94
C PHE A 71 -14.31 4.58 -6.01
N ASN A 72 -14.09 5.89 -6.15
CA ASN A 72 -14.74 6.66 -7.22
C ASN A 72 -14.29 6.20 -8.61
N ALA A 73 -12.98 6.03 -8.82
CA ALA A 73 -12.44 5.55 -10.09
C ALA A 73 -12.93 4.13 -10.42
N ASP A 74 -13.04 3.29 -9.40
CA ASP A 74 -13.58 1.94 -9.50
C ASP A 74 -15.07 1.92 -9.87
N ALA A 75 -15.89 2.77 -9.24
CA ALA A 75 -17.30 2.91 -9.61
C ALA A 75 -17.45 3.28 -11.09
N LEU A 76 -16.65 4.23 -11.57
CA LEU A 76 -16.64 4.63 -12.98
C LEU A 76 -16.16 3.50 -13.90
N LEU A 77 -15.14 2.74 -13.50
CA LEU A 77 -14.65 1.60 -14.27
C LEU A 77 -15.72 0.50 -14.42
N GLN A 78 -16.56 0.32 -13.40
CA GLN A 78 -17.71 -0.59 -13.42
C GLN A 78 -18.89 -0.06 -14.28
N GLY A 79 -18.76 1.12 -14.87
CA GLY A 79 -19.78 1.73 -15.71
C GLY A 79 -20.84 2.53 -14.95
N LEU A 80 -20.67 2.73 -13.64
CA LEU A 80 -21.54 3.61 -12.86
C LEU A 80 -21.23 5.07 -13.20
N SER A 81 -22.18 5.97 -12.99
CA SER A 81 -21.96 7.40 -13.21
C SER A 81 -22.84 8.28 -12.32
N GLY A 82 -22.42 9.53 -12.14
CA GLY A 82 -23.18 10.53 -11.37
C GLY A 82 -23.45 10.09 -9.94
N GLN A 83 -24.71 10.21 -9.51
CA GLN A 83 -25.16 9.87 -8.16
C GLN A 83 -24.91 8.40 -7.81
N GLU A 84 -25.12 7.49 -8.75
CA GLU A 84 -24.94 6.05 -8.52
C GLU A 84 -23.48 5.72 -8.20
N ALA A 85 -22.54 6.32 -8.94
CA ALA A 85 -21.11 6.14 -8.66
C ALA A 85 -20.73 6.71 -7.29
N TRP A 86 -21.29 7.87 -6.92
CA TRP A 86 -21.04 8.51 -5.64
C TRP A 86 -21.56 7.68 -4.46
N GLU A 87 -22.79 7.19 -4.51
CA GLU A 87 -23.38 6.34 -3.46
C GLU A 87 -22.62 5.01 -3.31
N TRP A 88 -22.21 4.43 -4.43
CA TRP A 88 -21.39 3.22 -4.44
C TRP A 88 -20.04 3.44 -3.76
N ALA A 89 -19.39 4.57 -4.05
CA ALA A 89 -18.08 4.90 -3.50
C ALA A 89 -18.17 5.28 -2.01
N GLU A 90 -19.16 6.10 -1.63
CA GLU A 90 -19.35 6.55 -0.25
C GLU A 90 -19.65 5.39 0.70
N SER A 91 -20.57 4.49 0.32
CA SER A 91 -20.92 3.33 1.14
C SER A 91 -19.74 2.42 1.46
N ARG A 92 -18.72 2.38 0.58
CA ARG A 92 -17.50 1.59 0.77
C ARG A 92 -16.41 2.37 1.49
N ALA A 93 -16.33 3.68 1.26
CA ALA A 93 -15.38 4.55 1.93
C ALA A 93 -15.66 4.70 3.43
N LEU A 94 -16.92 4.57 3.84
CA LEU A 94 -17.34 4.56 5.25
C LEU A 94 -17.03 3.25 5.99
N GLU A 95 -16.55 2.22 5.28
CA GLU A 95 -16.11 0.99 5.89
C GLU A 95 -14.76 1.22 6.63
N GLU A 96 -14.73 0.90 7.93
CA GLU A 96 -13.64 1.31 8.82
C GLU A 96 -12.45 0.34 8.86
N SER A 97 -12.67 -0.95 8.57
CA SER A 97 -11.63 -1.98 8.67
C SER A 97 -10.57 -1.84 7.57
N GLY A 98 -10.95 -1.29 6.41
CA GLY A 98 -10.11 -1.24 5.22
C GLY A 98 -10.09 -2.56 4.44
N GLU A 99 -10.86 -3.58 4.87
CA GLU A 99 -10.97 -4.88 4.19
C GLU A 99 -11.46 -4.71 2.75
N LEU A 100 -12.38 -3.77 2.51
CA LEU A 100 -12.86 -3.52 1.14
C LEU A 100 -11.76 -2.96 0.22
N VAL A 101 -10.84 -2.15 0.73
CA VAL A 101 -9.71 -1.65 -0.08
C VAL A 101 -8.82 -2.83 -0.48
N TRP A 102 -8.58 -3.75 0.45
CA TRP A 102 -7.80 -4.97 0.21
C TRP A 102 -8.47 -5.89 -0.82
N GLU A 103 -9.75 -6.19 -0.65
CA GLU A 103 -10.51 -7.06 -1.57
C GLU A 103 -10.56 -6.49 -2.99
N ARG A 104 -10.80 -5.18 -3.12
CA ARG A 104 -10.82 -4.52 -4.42
C ARG A 104 -9.43 -4.47 -5.06
N ALA A 105 -8.38 -4.26 -4.28
CA ALA A 105 -7.01 -4.33 -4.78
C ALA A 105 -6.71 -5.71 -5.39
N LEU A 106 -7.05 -6.79 -4.69
CA LEU A 106 -6.90 -8.16 -5.20
C LEU A 106 -7.69 -8.41 -6.48
N LEU A 107 -8.93 -7.91 -6.55
CA LEU A 107 -9.76 -8.01 -7.76
C LEU A 107 -9.06 -7.40 -9.00
N TYR A 108 -8.31 -6.32 -8.79
CA TYR A 108 -7.58 -5.60 -9.83
C TYR A 108 -6.13 -6.07 -10.01
N GLY A 109 -5.76 -7.22 -9.43
CA GLY A 109 -4.44 -7.82 -9.58
C GLY A 109 -3.34 -7.13 -8.78
N VAL A 110 -3.69 -6.25 -7.84
CA VAL A 110 -2.74 -5.68 -6.89
C VAL A 110 -2.48 -6.69 -5.80
N ASP A 111 -1.22 -7.09 -5.63
CA ASP A 111 -0.76 -7.91 -4.50
C ASP A 111 -0.47 -7.01 -3.28
N PRO A 112 -1.32 -7.02 -2.24
CA PRO A 112 -1.11 -6.18 -1.06
C PRO A 112 0.09 -6.61 -0.22
N ASP A 113 0.45 -7.90 -0.22
CA ASP A 113 1.58 -8.43 0.56
C ASP A 113 2.93 -7.98 -0.04
N ALA A 114 2.95 -7.66 -1.34
CA ALA A 114 4.10 -7.06 -2.00
C ALA A 114 4.29 -5.56 -1.68
N LEU A 115 3.27 -4.90 -1.10
CA LEU A 115 3.31 -3.47 -0.83
C LEU A 115 3.94 -3.15 0.53
N LYS A 116 4.86 -2.20 0.50
CA LYS A 116 5.46 -1.58 1.68
C LYS A 116 4.70 -0.28 2.00
N PRO A 117 4.21 -0.10 3.25
CA PRO A 117 3.62 1.17 3.66
C PRO A 117 4.61 2.33 3.52
N TYR A 118 4.12 3.48 3.06
CA TYR A 118 4.89 4.71 3.02
C TYR A 118 5.27 5.12 4.45
N PRO A 119 6.54 5.48 4.71
CA PRO A 119 6.96 5.84 6.04
C PRO A 119 6.15 7.02 6.61
N CYS A 120 5.68 6.86 7.83
CA CYS A 120 5.13 7.92 8.66
C CYS A 120 5.94 7.95 9.96
N GLY A 121 6.95 8.82 10.01
CA GLY A 121 7.95 8.80 11.07
C GLY A 121 9.08 7.78 10.83
N PRO A 122 9.87 7.47 11.87
CA PRO A 122 10.97 6.52 11.76
C PRO A 122 10.46 5.11 11.45
N GLU A 123 11.28 4.32 10.76
CA GLU A 123 11.00 2.88 10.58
C GLU A 123 10.90 2.20 11.96
N PRO A 124 9.85 1.43 12.23
CA PRO A 124 9.73 0.72 13.50
C PRO A 124 10.86 -0.28 13.71
N ASP A 125 11.34 -0.41 14.94
CA ASP A 125 12.34 -1.41 15.35
C ASP A 125 11.73 -2.83 15.48
N ARG A 126 10.60 -3.08 14.83
CA ARG A 126 9.92 -4.38 14.75
C ARG A 126 9.08 -4.49 13.50
N HIS A 127 8.90 -5.70 13.01
CA HIS A 127 8.00 -6.01 11.90
C HIS A 127 7.42 -7.42 12.07
N GLU A 128 6.51 -7.80 11.17
CA GLU A 128 5.77 -9.05 11.22
C GLU A 128 6.18 -9.97 10.07
N HIS A 129 6.42 -11.25 10.38
CA HIS A 129 6.54 -12.32 9.40
C HIS A 129 5.24 -13.12 9.38
N LEU A 130 4.65 -13.26 8.20
CA LEU A 130 3.47 -14.09 7.98
C LEU A 130 3.91 -15.48 7.51
N SER A 131 3.51 -16.53 8.23
CA SER A 131 3.74 -17.90 7.76
C SER A 131 2.91 -18.17 6.50
N PRO A 132 3.32 -19.16 5.66
CA PRO A 132 2.42 -19.70 4.66
C PRO A 132 1.07 -20.07 5.28
N ARG A 133 -0.01 -19.84 4.54
CA ARG A 133 -1.36 -20.24 4.96
C ARG A 133 -1.47 -21.77 4.97
N ASP A 134 -2.09 -22.32 5.99
CA ASP A 134 -2.35 -23.75 6.10
C ASP A 134 -3.51 -24.20 5.18
N ALA A 135 -3.84 -25.49 5.22
CA ALA A 135 -4.92 -26.07 4.41
C ALA A 135 -6.32 -25.46 4.70
N ARG A 136 -6.47 -24.67 5.76
CA ARG A 136 -7.70 -23.96 6.15
C ARG A 136 -7.62 -22.46 5.88
N GLY A 137 -6.52 -21.98 5.30
CA GLY A 137 -6.28 -20.57 5.02
C GLY A 137 -5.74 -19.77 6.21
N ALA A 138 -5.47 -20.40 7.36
CA ALA A 138 -4.95 -19.74 8.55
C ALA A 138 -3.43 -19.54 8.44
N ALA A 139 -2.93 -18.40 8.92
CA ALA A 139 -1.51 -18.09 8.99
C ALA A 139 -1.13 -17.65 10.40
N THR A 140 0.12 -17.91 10.78
CA THR A 140 0.70 -17.44 12.04
C THR A 140 1.48 -16.16 11.76
N VAL A 141 1.24 -15.14 12.58
CA VAL A 141 2.02 -13.91 12.58
C VAL A 141 3.10 -13.99 13.66
N THR A 142 4.36 -13.81 13.27
CA THR A 142 5.49 -13.75 14.20
C THR A 142 6.08 -12.34 14.20
N VAL A 143 6.25 -11.75 15.38
CA VAL A 143 6.89 -10.43 15.53
C VAL A 143 8.40 -10.60 15.64
N VAL A 144 9.13 -9.87 14.81
CA VAL A 144 10.60 -9.81 14.80
C VAL A 144 11.04 -8.44 15.29
N TRP A 145 11.97 -8.39 16.24
CA TRP A 145 12.41 -7.16 16.94
C TRP A 145 13.64 -6.49 16.30
N ILE A 146 13.59 -6.32 14.98
CA ILE A 146 14.52 -5.49 14.20
C ILE A 146 13.73 -4.75 13.13
N LYS A 147 14.35 -3.76 12.48
CA LYS A 147 13.76 -3.09 11.32
C LYS A 147 13.60 -4.06 10.16
N GLU A 148 12.57 -3.87 9.35
CA GLU A 148 12.36 -4.68 8.14
C GLU A 148 13.54 -4.53 7.17
N SER A 149 14.09 -3.31 7.06
CA SER A 149 15.28 -3.01 6.26
C SER A 149 16.56 -3.72 6.71
N GLU A 150 16.60 -4.22 7.94
CA GLU A 150 17.75 -4.94 8.52
C GLU A 150 17.51 -6.47 8.56
N CYS A 151 16.31 -6.93 8.22
CA CYS A 151 15.93 -8.34 8.29
C CYS A 151 16.37 -9.12 7.05
N GLU A 152 17.17 -10.17 7.22
CA GLU A 152 17.67 -11.00 6.12
C GLU A 152 16.53 -11.70 5.35
N GLU A 153 15.45 -12.10 6.02
CA GLU A 153 14.28 -12.72 5.40
C GLU A 153 13.44 -11.71 4.60
N CYS A 154 13.34 -10.47 5.06
CA CYS A 154 12.54 -9.42 4.41
C CYS A 154 13.33 -8.60 3.40
N THR A 155 14.63 -8.83 3.25
CA THR A 155 15.48 -8.12 2.30
C THR A 155 16.06 -9.03 1.21
N GLU A 156 16.49 -8.42 0.11
CA GLU A 156 17.16 -9.05 -1.02
C GLU A 156 18.38 -8.21 -1.44
N PRO A 157 19.44 -8.82 -2.00
CA PRO A 157 20.57 -8.07 -2.53
C PRO A 157 20.14 -7.14 -3.67
N VAL A 158 20.76 -5.97 -3.75
CA VAL A 158 20.64 -5.06 -4.90
C VAL A 158 21.69 -5.48 -5.93
N GLU A 159 21.24 -5.83 -7.14
CA GLU A 159 22.15 -6.03 -8.27
C GLU A 159 22.71 -4.65 -8.68
N VAL A 160 24.00 -4.44 -8.44
CA VAL A 160 24.71 -3.25 -8.94
C VAL A 160 25.11 -3.55 -10.39
N PRO A 161 24.66 -2.76 -11.39
CA PRO A 161 25.11 -2.94 -12.76
C PRO A 161 26.63 -2.77 -12.83
N ASP A 162 27.34 -3.66 -13.53
CA ASP A 162 28.81 -3.73 -13.63
C ASP A 162 29.48 -2.48 -14.28
N ASP A 163 28.74 -1.44 -14.62
CA ASP A 163 29.23 -0.29 -15.41
C ASP A 163 29.68 0.93 -14.56
N ALA A 164 30.06 0.72 -13.29
CA ALA A 164 30.53 1.78 -12.39
C ALA A 164 31.95 1.55 -11.85
N ALA A 165 32.88 1.08 -12.69
CA ALA A 165 34.31 0.99 -12.41
C ALA A 165 35.14 1.87 -13.36
#